data_AF-A0A402ARU8-F1
#
_entry.id   AF-A0A402ARU8-F1
#
_cell.length_a   1.000
_cell.length_b   1.000
_cell.length_c   1.000
_cell.angle_alpha   90.00
_cell.angle_beta   90.00
_cell.angle_gamma   90.00
#
_symmetry.space_group_name_H-M   'P 1'
#
loop_
_entity.id
_entity.type
_entity.pdbx_description
1 polymer ?
#
loop_
_entity_poly.entity_id
_entity_poly.type
_entity_poly.pdbx_seq_one_letter_code
_entity_poly.pdbx_strand_id
1 'polypeptide(L)' 'MAAVLGRDEQGQLIRKAGVMGIVLVEGEVRPGDIIRVELPPEPHRPLERV' A
#
# COMPACT_ATOMS: atom_id res chain seq x y z
N MET A 1 5.47 -15.42 -1.39
CA MET A 1 4.55 -14.73 -0.44
C MET A 1 5.20 -13.64 0.42
N ALA A 2 6.53 -13.43 0.40
CA ALA A 2 7.18 -12.45 1.27
C ALA A 2 6.91 -10.96 0.92
N ALA A 3 6.55 -10.64 -0.33
CA ALA A 3 6.43 -9.26 -0.80
C ALA A 3 5.40 -8.40 -0.04
N VAL A 4 4.41 -9.04 0.61
CA VAL A 4 3.33 -8.36 1.33
C VAL A 4 3.47 -8.41 2.86
N LEU A 5 4.60 -8.91 3.37
CA LEU A 5 4.91 -8.97 4.79
C LEU A 5 6.10 -8.04 5.08
N GLY A 6 5.94 -7.16 6.08
CA GLY A 6 7.01 -6.28 6.56
C GLY A 6 7.11 -6.30 8.08
N ARG A 7 8.12 -5.62 8.62
CA ARG A 7 8.23 -5.34 10.05
C ARG A 7 8.36 -3.84 10.26
N ASP A 8 7.76 -3.32 11.33
CA ASP A 8 8.03 -1.95 11.80
C ASP A 8 9.34 -1.89 12.62
N GLU A 9 9.69 -0.69 13.09
CA GLU A 9 10.89 -0.44 13.89
C GLU A 9 10.88 -1.18 15.23
N GLN A 10 9.70 -1.57 15.71
CA GLN A 10 9.46 -2.33 16.94
C GLN A 10 9.37 -3.84 16.67
N GLY A 11 9.63 -4.28 15.44
CA GLY A 11 9.63 -5.67 15.01
C GLY A 11 8.25 -6.30 14.82
N GLN A 12 7.16 -5.53 14.93
CA GLN A 12 5.78 -6.00 14.75
C GLN A 12 5.46 -6.26 13.28
N LEU A 13 4.56 -7.21 13.03
CA LEU A 13 4.23 -7.64 11.68
C LEU A 13 3.30 -6.65 10.97
N ILE A 14 3.80 -6.04 9.89
CA ILE A 14 3.00 -5.21 8.96
C ILE A 14 2.46 -6.11 7.85
N ARG A 15 1.15 -6.10 7.67
CA ARG A 15 0.46 -6.79 6.56
C ARG A 15 0.11 -5.77 5.47
N LYS A 16 0.74 -5.89 4.31
CA LYS A 16 0.50 -5.02 3.14
C LYS A 16 -0.52 -5.62 2.15
N ALA A 17 -1.25 -6.65 2.56
CA ALA A 17 -2.12 -7.44 1.69
C ALA A 17 -3.59 -6.94 1.65
N GLY A 18 -3.94 -5.90 2.40
CA GLY A 18 -5.35 -5.56 2.68
C GLY A 18 -6.05 -4.64 1.69
N VAL A 19 -5.34 -4.05 0.73
CA VAL A 19 -5.92 -3.07 -0.20
C VAL A 19 -5.60 -3.47 -1.63
N MET A 20 -6.63 -3.59 -2.46
CA MET A 20 -6.52 -3.74 -3.91
C MET A 20 -6.97 -2.45 -4.57
N GLY A 21 -6.11 -1.87 -5.41
CA GLY A 21 -6.50 -0.80 -6.33
C GLY A 21 -7.12 -1.38 -7.60
N ILE A 22 -7.97 -0.57 -8.25
CA ILE A 22 -8.43 -0.83 -9.62
C ILE A 22 -7.90 0.25 -10.54
N VAL A 23 -7.69 -0.11 -11.81
CA VAL A 23 -7.33 0.86 -12.86
C VAL A 23 -8.63 1.47 -13.39
N LEU A 24 -8.80 2.77 -13.21
CA LEU A 24 -9.96 3.51 -13.74
C LEU A 24 -9.75 3.92 -15.21
N VAL A 25 -8.50 4.22 -15.59
CA VAL A 25 -8.11 4.68 -16.93
C VAL A 25 -6.77 4.04 -17.28
N GLU A 26 -6.68 3.48 -18.49
CA GLU A 26 -5.44 2.91 -19.02
C GLU A 26 -4.53 3.99 -19.63
N GLY A 27 -3.24 3.67 -19.80
CA GLY A 27 -2.26 4.58 -20.40
C GLY A 27 -0.85 4.02 -20.32
N GLU A 28 0.06 4.60 -21.11
CA GLU A 28 1.48 4.26 -21.06
C GLU A 28 2.15 4.92 -19.85
N VAL A 29 2.89 4.14 -19.05
CA VAL A 29 3.71 4.64 -17.94
C VAL A 29 5.17 4.47 -18.31
N ARG A 30 5.94 5.55 -18.23
CA ARG A 30 7.37 5.59 -18.57
C ARG A 30 8.23 5.86 -17.33
N PRO A 31 9.52 5.46 -17.36
CA PRO A 31 10.46 5.87 -16.33
C PRO A 31 10.50 7.40 -16.18
N GLY A 32 10.31 7.88 -14.95
CA GLY A 32 10.27 9.31 -14.63
C GLY A 32 8.87 9.91 -14.47
N ASP A 33 7.81 9.16 -14.80
CA ASP A 33 6.44 9.62 -14.53
C ASP A 33 6.19 9.77 -13.03
N ILE A 34 5.54 10.88 -12.66
CA ILE A 34 5.26 11.21 -11.27
C ILE A 34 4.07 10.38 -10.78
N ILE A 35 4.30 9.60 -9.72
CA ILE A 35 3.23 8.90 -9.01
C ILE A 35 2.78 9.79 -7.84
N ARG A 36 1.49 10.15 -7.83
CA ARG A 36 0.86 10.89 -6.72
C ARG A 36 0.00 9.95 -5.90
N VAL A 37 0.04 10.12 -4.58
CA VAL A 37 -0.75 9.34 -3.63
C VAL A 37 -1.48 10.33 -2.72
N GLU A 38 -2.80 10.16 -2.61
CA GLU A 38 -3.64 10.88 -1.66
C GLU A 38 -4.08 9.89 -0.58
N LEU A 39 -3.71 10.17 0.66
CA LEU A 39 -4.06 9.32 1.80
C LEU A 39 -5.37 9.82 2.43
N PRO A 40 -6.19 8.91 3.00
CA PRO A 40 -7.32 9.34 3.79
C PRO A 40 -6.85 10.11 5.03
N PRO A 41 -7.70 10.96 5.62
CA PRO A 41 -7.39 11.63 6.88
C PRO A 41 -7.00 10.65 7.99
N GLU A 42 -6.12 11.10 8.89
CA GLU A 42 -5.71 10.35 10.07
C GLU A 42 -6.83 10.25 11.13
N PRO A 43 -6.78 9.25 12.04
CA PRO A 43 -5.73 8.22 12.18
C PRO A 43 -5.96 6.99 11.28
N HIS A 44 -4.89 6.49 10.67
CA HIS A 44 -4.92 5.20 9.99
C HIS A 44 -4.91 4.06 11.01
N ARG A 45 -5.59 2.96 10.69
CA ARG A 45 -5.62 1.76 11.54
C ARG A 45 -4.81 0.63 10.90
N PRO A 46 -4.02 -0.12 11.67
CA PRO A 46 -3.32 -1.29 11.17
C PRO A 46 -4.28 -2.32 10.59
N LEU A 47 -3.83 -3.05 9.56
CA LEU A 47 -4.59 -4.17 9.03
C LEU A 47 -4.50 -5.38 9.98
N GLU A 48 -5.66 -5.80 10.49
CA GLU A 48 -5.79 -6.96 11.36
C GLU A 48 -6.06 -8.25 10.55
N ARG A 49 -5.78 -9.40 11.17
CA ARG A 49 -6.17 -10.70 10.61
C ARG A 49 -7.64 -10.94 10.92
N VAL A 50 -8.44 -11.31 9.90
CA VAL A 50 -9.79 -11.86 10.08
C VAL A 50 -9.77 -13.33 10.47
#